data_AF-A0A4X1W6C3-F1
#
_entry.id   AF-A0A4X1W6C3-F1
#
_cell.length_a   1.000
_cell.length_b   1.000
_cell.length_c   1.000
_cell.angle_alpha   90.00
_cell.angle_beta   90.00
_cell.angle_gamma   90.00
#
_symmetry.space_group_name_H-M   'P 1'
#
loop_
_entity.id
_entity.type
_entity.pdbx_description
1 polymer ?
#
loop_
_entity_poly.entity_id
_entity_poly.type
_entity_poly.pdbx_seq_one_letter_code
_entity_poly.pdbx_strand_id
1 'polypeptide(L)'
;MTCGSYCAGRTFSCTSACVPRAGRCCISAAPYRGISCYRGLTGGFGSRSVGGGFRAGSYGRSFGYRSGGVVRPSPPCITTVSINECLLTPLNLEIDPNAQCVKQEEKEQIKFLNNRFAAFIDKVRFLEQQNKLLETKLQFYQNRQCCESNLEPLFNGYIETLRREAELVEADSGRLASELNHVQEVLEGYKKKYEEEVALRATAENEFVALKKDVDCAYVRKSDLEANVEALVQEIDFLRRLYEEVTLYGLHHHLNVTPVVPLCLPQCEEIKATVVRHGETLRRTKEEINELNRMIQRLTAEIENAKCQNSKLEAAVAEAEQQGEVALNDAKCKLAELEAALQKAKQDMACLIKEYQEVLNSKLGLDIEIATYRRLLEGEEQRLCEGVGSVNVCK
;
A
#
# COMPACT_ATOMS: atom_id res chain seq x y z
N MET A 1 28.47 61.32 -7.88
CA MET A 1 29.07 60.94 -9.18
C MET A 1 28.61 59.54 -9.51
N THR A 2 27.95 59.36 -10.64
CA THR A 2 27.53 58.05 -11.15
C THR A 2 28.67 57.40 -11.93
N CYS A 3 28.94 56.12 -11.67
CA CYS A 3 29.71 55.29 -12.57
C CYS A 3 29.02 53.92 -12.64
N GLY A 4 28.37 53.66 -13.77
CA GLY A 4 27.83 52.34 -14.09
C GLY A 4 28.83 51.59 -14.97
N SER A 5 28.83 50.27 -14.87
CA SER A 5 29.55 49.40 -15.80
C SER A 5 28.60 48.35 -16.35
N TYR A 6 28.38 48.42 -17.66
CA TYR A 6 27.66 47.41 -18.42
C TYR A 6 28.56 46.17 -18.59
N CYS A 7 27.99 44.97 -18.45
CA CYS A 7 28.54 43.76 -19.05
C CYS A 7 27.40 42.96 -19.69
N ALA A 8 27.48 42.80 -21.01
CA ALA A 8 26.51 42.05 -21.80
C ALA A 8 26.77 40.53 -21.69
N GLY A 9 25.71 39.74 -21.87
CA GLY A 9 25.73 38.30 -21.56
C GLY A 9 26.52 37.42 -22.55
N ARG A 10 26.71 36.17 -22.12
CA ARG A 10 27.02 35.02 -23.00
C ARG A 10 26.22 33.80 -22.55
N THR A 11 25.19 33.46 -23.31
CA THR A 11 24.56 32.15 -23.26
C THR A 11 25.48 31.13 -23.92
N PHE A 12 25.85 30.08 -23.20
CA PHE A 12 26.49 28.90 -23.77
C PHE A 12 25.54 27.71 -23.70
N SER A 13 24.97 27.35 -24.85
CA SER A 13 24.33 26.06 -25.06
C SER A 13 25.36 25.09 -25.61
N CYS A 14 25.52 23.91 -25.00
CA CYS A 14 26.19 22.78 -25.62
C CYS A 14 25.31 21.53 -25.52
N THR A 15 24.84 21.07 -26.67
CA THR A 15 24.03 19.87 -26.84
C THR A 15 24.92 18.64 -26.85
N SER A 16 24.51 17.56 -26.18
CA SER A 16 25.10 16.22 -26.38
C SER A 16 23.98 15.19 -26.56
N ALA A 17 24.25 14.17 -27.38
CA ALA A 17 23.24 13.36 -28.05
C ALA A 17 22.78 12.12 -27.26
N CYS A 18 21.64 11.58 -27.69
CA CYS A 18 20.94 10.47 -27.06
C CYS A 18 21.56 9.09 -27.37
N VAL A 19 21.44 8.15 -26.43
CA VAL A 19 21.03 6.75 -26.74
C VAL A 19 20.00 6.30 -25.69
N PRO A 20 18.78 5.89 -26.08
CA PRO A 20 17.79 5.36 -25.13
C PRO A 20 17.93 3.84 -24.98
N ARG A 21 17.65 3.31 -23.78
CA ARG A 21 17.32 1.89 -23.61
C ARG A 21 16.01 1.75 -22.84
N ALA A 22 15.16 0.83 -23.31
CA ALA A 22 13.73 0.87 -23.04
C ALA A 22 13.31 0.20 -21.73
N GLY A 23 12.31 0.79 -21.08
CA GLY A 23 11.50 0.17 -20.03
C GLY A 23 10.07 0.72 -20.14
N ARG A 24 9.20 0.01 -20.88
CA ARG A 24 7.80 0.41 -21.05
C ARG A 24 7.01 0.07 -19.78
N CYS A 25 6.25 1.04 -19.25
CA CYS A 25 4.81 0.83 -19.08
C CYS A 25 4.10 2.17 -18.91
N CYS A 26 3.31 2.56 -19.90
CA CYS A 26 2.39 3.70 -19.80
C CYS A 26 0.97 3.14 -19.71
N ILE A 27 0.26 3.47 -18.63
CA ILE A 27 -1.19 3.34 -18.55
C ILE A 27 -1.75 4.74 -18.35
N SER A 28 -2.60 5.14 -19.29
CA SER A 28 -3.26 6.43 -19.35
C SER A 28 -4.26 6.61 -18.20
N ALA A 29 -4.14 7.73 -17.48
CA ALA A 29 -5.18 8.19 -16.56
C ALA A 29 -6.18 9.09 -17.32
N ALA A 30 -7.44 8.68 -17.37
CA ALA A 30 -8.59 9.51 -17.76
C ALA A 30 -9.84 9.02 -17.00
N PRO A 31 -10.85 9.88 -16.75
CA PRO A 31 -11.56 9.82 -15.48
C PRO A 31 -12.92 9.11 -15.52
N TYR A 32 -13.28 8.44 -14.43
CA TYR A 32 -14.65 7.99 -14.20
C TYR A 32 -15.49 9.09 -13.54
N ARG A 33 -16.64 9.39 -14.16
CA ARG A 33 -17.69 10.25 -13.61
C ARG A 33 -19.06 9.63 -13.92
N GLY A 34 -19.86 9.37 -12.89
CA GLY A 34 -21.33 9.46 -12.96
C GLY A 34 -22.18 8.25 -13.40
N ILE A 35 -22.86 7.63 -12.43
CA ILE A 35 -24.34 7.47 -12.33
C ILE A 35 -25.14 6.59 -13.34
N SER A 36 -26.08 5.81 -12.77
CA SER A 36 -27.36 5.27 -13.32
C SER A 36 -27.45 3.92 -14.08
N CYS A 37 -28.07 2.96 -13.40
CA CYS A 37 -29.42 2.40 -13.69
C CYS A 37 -29.88 2.04 -15.14
N TYR A 38 -30.19 0.74 -15.30
CA TYR A 38 -31.29 0.15 -16.11
C TYR A 38 -31.45 0.45 -17.63
N ARG A 39 -30.89 -0.44 -18.46
CA ARG A 39 -31.42 -1.08 -19.72
C ARG A 39 -30.23 -1.78 -20.40
N GLY A 40 -30.33 -2.91 -21.10
CA GLY A 40 -31.47 -3.72 -21.54
C GLY A 40 -31.30 -4.08 -23.03
N LEU A 41 -31.47 -5.37 -23.40
CA LEU A 41 -31.37 -5.97 -24.76
C LEU A 41 -29.92 -6.19 -25.28
N THR A 42 -29.57 -7.21 -26.09
CA THR A 42 -30.35 -8.15 -26.93
C THR A 42 -29.69 -9.56 -27.01
N GLY A 43 -30.46 -10.57 -27.43
CA GLY A 43 -29.98 -11.89 -27.91
C GLY A 43 -30.16 -13.04 -26.89
N GLY A 44 -31.10 -13.98 -27.02
CA GLY A 44 -32.11 -14.23 -28.06
C GLY A 44 -31.90 -15.57 -28.77
N PHE A 45 -32.69 -16.59 -28.43
CA PHE A 45 -32.99 -17.77 -29.26
C PHE A 45 -34.26 -18.48 -28.75
N GLY A 46 -35.15 -18.89 -29.66
CA GLY A 46 -36.18 -19.92 -29.41
C GLY A 46 -35.61 -21.33 -29.62
N SER A 47 -36.37 -22.43 -29.69
CA SER A 47 -37.82 -22.59 -29.85
C SER A 47 -38.27 -24.01 -29.46
N ARG A 48 -39.60 -24.17 -29.34
CA ARG A 48 -40.43 -25.38 -29.46
C ARG A 48 -39.77 -26.71 -29.93
N SER A 49 -39.91 -27.73 -29.08
CA SER A 49 -40.41 -29.11 -29.37
C SER A 49 -40.22 -29.76 -30.76
N VAL A 50 -39.27 -30.71 -30.84
CA VAL A 50 -39.19 -31.94 -31.72
C VAL A 50 -38.27 -32.96 -31.00
N GLY A 51 -38.35 -34.31 -31.07
CA GLY A 51 -39.38 -35.21 -31.61
C GLY A 51 -38.82 -36.55 -32.16
N GLY A 52 -38.86 -37.65 -31.39
CA GLY A 52 -38.39 -39.02 -31.76
C GLY A 52 -37.32 -39.60 -30.81
N GLY A 53 -37.13 -40.91 -30.64
CA GLY A 53 -37.88 -42.09 -31.11
C GLY A 53 -37.13 -43.42 -30.84
N PHE A 54 -37.87 -44.55 -30.77
CA PHE A 54 -37.37 -45.95 -30.63
C PHE A 54 -36.74 -46.33 -29.25
N ARG A 55 -36.76 -47.55 -28.70
CA ARG A 55 -37.35 -48.91 -28.97
C ARG A 55 -37.22 -49.71 -27.64
N ALA A 56 -37.86 -50.85 -27.33
CA ALA A 56 -38.95 -51.65 -27.92
C ALA A 56 -39.53 -52.60 -26.83
N GLY A 57 -40.69 -53.24 -27.06
CA GLY A 57 -41.18 -54.33 -26.18
C GLY A 57 -42.65 -54.73 -26.43
N SER A 58 -42.88 -55.85 -27.14
CA SER A 58 -44.18 -56.56 -27.16
C SER A 58 -44.53 -57.07 -25.74
N TYR A 59 -45.76 -57.36 -25.34
CA TYR A 59 -46.91 -58.06 -25.96
C TYR A 59 -48.23 -57.43 -25.42
N GLY A 60 -49.44 -57.59 -25.97
CA GLY A 60 -49.92 -58.36 -27.11
C GLY A 60 -51.25 -59.08 -26.82
N ARG A 61 -52.40 -58.38 -26.91
CA ARG A 61 -53.76 -58.88 -27.29
C ARG A 61 -54.84 -57.82 -27.02
N SER A 62 -55.65 -57.49 -28.04
CA SER A 62 -56.96 -56.87 -27.87
C SER A 62 -57.92 -57.32 -28.98
N PHE A 63 -59.20 -57.12 -28.77
CA PHE A 63 -60.33 -57.69 -29.51
C PHE A 63 -60.37 -57.31 -31.00
N GLY A 64 -60.77 -58.27 -31.84
CA GLY A 64 -61.07 -58.04 -33.25
C GLY A 64 -62.57 -58.08 -33.54
N TYR A 65 -63.10 -57.00 -34.12
CA TYR A 65 -64.33 -57.03 -34.92
C TYR A 65 -63.94 -56.98 -36.41
N ARG A 66 -64.55 -57.82 -37.24
CA ARG A 66 -64.50 -57.70 -38.70
C ARG A 66 -65.89 -58.02 -39.27
N SER A 67 -66.39 -57.18 -40.16
CA SER A 67 -67.70 -57.30 -40.80
C SER A 67 -67.56 -57.22 -42.32
N GLY A 68 -68.43 -57.93 -43.05
CA GLY A 68 -68.70 -57.76 -44.48
C GLY A 68 -67.90 -58.65 -45.44
N GLY A 69 -68.58 -59.35 -46.37
CA GLY A 69 -67.90 -59.94 -47.55
C GLY A 69 -68.51 -61.14 -48.29
N VAL A 70 -69.83 -61.19 -48.55
CA VAL A 70 -70.52 -61.87 -49.70
C VAL A 70 -70.05 -63.27 -50.19
N VAL A 71 -70.94 -64.28 -50.11
CA VAL A 71 -71.41 -65.14 -51.24
C VAL A 71 -72.44 -66.15 -50.72
N ARG A 72 -73.55 -66.34 -51.45
CA ARG A 72 -74.59 -67.37 -51.22
C ARG A 72 -74.39 -68.49 -52.26
N PRO A 73 -74.64 -69.77 -51.92
CA PRO A 73 -75.88 -70.36 -52.43
C PRO A 73 -76.61 -71.30 -51.45
N SER A 74 -77.94 -71.21 -51.49
CA SER A 74 -79.01 -72.20 -51.22
C SER A 74 -78.97 -73.19 -50.02
N PRO A 75 -80.14 -73.50 -49.41
CA PRO A 75 -80.21 -74.22 -48.13
C PRO A 75 -80.37 -75.75 -48.28
N PRO A 76 -79.79 -76.55 -47.36
CA PRO A 76 -80.27 -77.89 -47.06
C PRO A 76 -81.41 -77.83 -46.03
N CYS A 77 -82.56 -78.35 -46.45
CA CYS A 77 -83.63 -79.00 -45.69
C CYS A 77 -83.48 -79.05 -44.15
N ILE A 78 -84.46 -78.45 -43.46
CA ILE A 78 -84.73 -78.74 -42.04
C ILE A 78 -85.19 -80.20 -41.93
N THR A 79 -84.39 -81.06 -41.31
CA THR A 79 -84.88 -82.34 -40.79
C THR A 79 -85.73 -82.08 -39.55
N THR A 80 -87.00 -82.46 -39.60
CA THR A 80 -87.93 -82.35 -38.46
C THR A 80 -87.48 -83.28 -37.34
N VAL A 81 -86.84 -82.73 -36.31
CA VAL A 81 -86.60 -83.47 -35.06
C VAL A 81 -87.95 -83.65 -34.39
N SER A 82 -88.43 -84.89 -34.35
CA SER A 82 -89.65 -85.24 -33.61
C SER A 82 -89.45 -84.89 -32.13
N ILE A 83 -90.19 -83.89 -31.67
CA ILE A 83 -90.32 -83.61 -30.25
C ILE A 83 -91.26 -84.68 -29.69
N ASN A 84 -90.73 -85.58 -28.87
CA ASN A 84 -91.58 -86.43 -28.05
C ASN A 84 -92.34 -85.53 -27.06
N GLU A 85 -93.65 -85.34 -27.25
CA GLU A 85 -94.48 -84.52 -26.37
C GLU A 85 -94.46 -85.03 -24.92
N CYS A 86 -94.17 -86.32 -24.70
CA CYS A 86 -93.93 -86.93 -23.40
C CYS A 86 -92.63 -86.47 -22.69
N LEU A 87 -91.76 -85.70 -23.35
CA LEU A 87 -90.53 -85.11 -22.77
C LEU A 87 -90.60 -83.57 -22.66
N LEU A 88 -91.71 -82.96 -23.08
CA LEU A 88 -92.02 -81.54 -22.82
C LEU A 88 -92.88 -81.32 -21.57
N THR A 89 -93.28 -82.40 -20.89
CA THR A 89 -93.71 -82.30 -19.50
C THR A 89 -92.55 -81.76 -18.67
N PRO A 90 -92.73 -80.67 -17.89
CA PRO A 90 -91.72 -80.27 -16.92
C PRO A 90 -91.52 -81.45 -15.99
N LEU A 91 -90.31 -82.01 -15.95
CA LEU A 91 -89.92 -82.91 -14.88
C LEU A 91 -90.01 -82.10 -13.59
N ASN A 92 -91.08 -82.31 -12.82
CA ASN A 92 -91.15 -81.96 -11.42
C ASN A 92 -90.18 -82.86 -10.66
N LEU A 93 -88.89 -82.61 -10.89
CA LEU A 93 -87.87 -82.84 -9.90
C LEU A 93 -88.25 -81.90 -8.75
N GLU A 94 -88.98 -82.43 -7.77
CA GLU A 94 -89.15 -81.79 -6.48
C GLU A 94 -87.74 -81.61 -5.91
N ILE A 95 -87.15 -80.45 -6.18
CA ILE A 95 -85.86 -80.07 -5.62
C ILE A 95 -86.09 -80.05 -4.13
N ASP A 96 -85.45 -80.99 -3.42
CA ASP A 96 -85.54 -81.15 -1.97
C ASP A 96 -85.64 -79.77 -1.31
N PRO A 97 -86.73 -79.44 -0.58
CA PRO A 97 -86.90 -78.14 0.03
C PRO A 97 -85.73 -77.78 0.97
N ASN A 98 -85.05 -78.78 1.52
CA ASN A 98 -83.83 -78.61 2.29
C ASN A 98 -82.65 -78.12 1.41
N ALA A 99 -82.50 -78.67 0.20
CA ALA A 99 -81.49 -78.24 -0.78
C ALA A 99 -81.78 -76.84 -1.39
N GLN A 100 -83.06 -76.43 -1.47
CA GLN A 100 -83.40 -75.04 -1.79
C GLN A 100 -83.05 -74.09 -0.65
N CYS A 101 -83.33 -74.48 0.60
CA CYS A 101 -83.00 -73.71 1.80
C CYS A 101 -81.49 -73.44 1.88
N VAL A 102 -80.66 -74.49 1.79
CA VAL A 102 -79.19 -74.37 1.81
C VAL A 102 -78.67 -73.48 0.68
N LYS A 103 -79.17 -73.62 -0.56
CA LYS A 103 -78.78 -72.72 -1.66
C LYS A 103 -79.19 -71.26 -1.45
N GLN A 104 -80.27 -71.01 -0.71
CA GLN A 104 -80.69 -69.66 -0.37
C GLN A 104 -79.83 -69.08 0.76
N GLU A 105 -79.47 -69.88 1.78
CA GLU A 105 -78.49 -69.51 2.80
C GLU A 105 -77.10 -69.23 2.20
N GLU A 106 -76.57 -70.10 1.33
CA GLU A 106 -75.31 -69.88 0.60
C GLU A 106 -75.36 -68.57 -0.20
N LYS A 107 -76.47 -68.32 -0.91
CA LYS A 107 -76.68 -67.07 -1.67
C LYS A 107 -76.73 -65.84 -0.76
N GLU A 108 -77.25 -65.96 0.46
CA GLU A 108 -77.28 -64.87 1.45
C GLU A 108 -75.92 -64.67 2.12
N GLN A 109 -75.18 -65.74 2.42
CA GLN A 109 -73.79 -65.66 2.87
C GLN A 109 -72.89 -65.00 1.80
N ILE A 110 -73.04 -65.38 0.52
CA ILE A 110 -72.32 -64.74 -0.60
C ILE A 110 -72.69 -63.27 -0.73
N LYS A 111 -73.98 -62.89 -0.58
CA LYS A 111 -74.39 -61.47 -0.56
C LYS A 111 -73.76 -60.71 0.61
N PHE A 112 -73.79 -61.27 1.82
CA PHE A 112 -73.19 -60.66 3.01
C PHE A 112 -71.68 -60.47 2.84
N LEU A 113 -71.00 -61.49 2.32
CA LEU A 113 -69.57 -61.46 2.04
C LEU A 113 -69.23 -60.44 0.94
N ASN A 114 -70.03 -60.37 -0.14
CA ASN A 114 -69.87 -59.38 -1.21
C ASN A 114 -70.11 -57.94 -0.72
N ASN A 115 -71.12 -57.70 0.14
CA ASN A 115 -71.34 -56.41 0.76
C ASN A 115 -70.14 -56.00 1.65
N ARG A 116 -69.56 -56.96 2.36
CA ARG A 116 -68.34 -56.76 3.16
C ARG A 116 -67.11 -56.49 2.28
N PHE A 117 -66.97 -57.17 1.14
CA PHE A 117 -65.92 -56.88 0.16
C PHE A 117 -66.07 -55.50 -0.47
N ALA A 118 -67.29 -55.08 -0.83
CA ALA A 118 -67.56 -53.73 -1.34
C ALA A 118 -67.14 -52.66 -0.32
N ALA A 119 -67.54 -52.81 0.95
CA ALA A 119 -67.14 -51.91 2.02
C ALA A 119 -65.61 -51.84 2.23
N PHE A 120 -64.89 -52.97 2.09
CA PHE A 120 -63.42 -52.97 2.10
C PHE A 120 -62.81 -52.28 0.87
N ILE A 121 -63.35 -52.50 -0.33
CA ILE A 121 -62.89 -51.83 -1.56
C ILE A 121 -63.06 -50.31 -1.45
N ASP A 122 -64.20 -49.84 -0.93
CA ASP A 122 -64.44 -48.42 -0.71
C ASP A 122 -63.52 -47.84 0.36
N LYS A 123 -63.20 -48.61 1.42
CA LYS A 123 -62.21 -48.19 2.42
C LYS A 123 -60.80 -48.12 1.87
N VAL A 124 -60.40 -49.06 1.01
CA VAL A 124 -59.10 -49.02 0.30
C VAL A 124 -59.03 -47.78 -0.61
N ARG A 125 -60.05 -47.52 -1.43
CA ARG A 125 -60.12 -46.33 -2.29
C ARG A 125 -60.05 -45.01 -1.50
N PHE A 126 -60.71 -44.94 -0.35
CA PHE A 126 -60.63 -43.79 0.54
C PHE A 126 -59.22 -43.59 1.09
N LEU A 127 -58.54 -44.67 1.51
CA LEU A 127 -57.16 -44.62 1.99
C LEU A 127 -56.16 -44.28 0.86
N GLU A 128 -56.38 -44.79 -0.35
CA GLU A 128 -55.60 -44.42 -1.54
C GLU A 128 -55.73 -42.92 -1.86
N GLN A 129 -56.95 -42.36 -1.78
CA GLN A 129 -57.16 -40.92 -1.93
C GLN A 129 -56.47 -40.11 -0.82
N GLN A 130 -56.54 -40.56 0.44
CA GLN A 130 -55.84 -39.91 1.55
C GLN A 130 -54.31 -39.96 1.39
N ASN A 131 -53.75 -41.10 1.00
CA ASN A 131 -52.32 -41.26 0.72
C ASN A 131 -51.89 -40.33 -0.41
N LYS A 132 -52.66 -40.25 -1.50
CA LYS A 132 -52.37 -39.35 -2.62
C LYS A 132 -52.41 -37.86 -2.20
N LEU A 133 -53.31 -37.49 -1.29
CA LEU A 133 -53.35 -36.14 -0.70
C LEU A 133 -52.09 -35.88 0.15
N LEU A 134 -51.65 -36.85 0.95
CA LEU A 134 -50.44 -36.76 1.77
C LEU A 134 -49.16 -36.70 0.92
N GLU A 135 -49.05 -37.49 -0.15
CA GLU A 135 -47.96 -37.43 -1.14
C GLU A 135 -47.88 -36.04 -1.78
N THR A 136 -49.01 -35.52 -2.26
CA THR A 136 -49.08 -34.17 -2.87
C THR A 136 -48.67 -33.09 -1.85
N LYS A 137 -49.08 -33.23 -0.58
CA LYS A 137 -48.72 -32.30 0.49
C LYS A 137 -47.23 -32.39 0.86
N LEU A 138 -46.64 -33.59 0.88
CA LEU A 138 -45.22 -33.83 1.12
C LEU A 138 -44.36 -33.21 0.01
N GLN A 139 -44.74 -33.41 -1.26
CA GLN A 139 -44.09 -32.77 -2.41
C GLN A 139 -44.16 -31.24 -2.30
N PHE A 140 -45.29 -30.68 -1.84
CA PHE A 140 -45.41 -29.24 -1.62
C PHE A 140 -44.46 -28.72 -0.54
N TYR A 141 -44.27 -29.44 0.57
CA TYR A 141 -43.29 -29.07 1.59
C TYR A 141 -41.84 -29.19 1.10
N GLN A 142 -41.50 -30.27 0.37
CA GLN A 142 -40.19 -30.45 -0.24
C GLN A 142 -39.87 -29.34 -1.27
N ASN A 143 -40.85 -28.95 -2.09
CA ASN A 143 -40.68 -27.86 -3.05
C ASN A 143 -40.51 -26.49 -2.38
N ARG A 144 -41.08 -26.25 -1.18
CA ARG A 144 -40.82 -25.02 -0.41
C ARG A 144 -39.38 -24.95 0.11
N GLN A 145 -38.72 -26.08 0.35
CA GLN A 145 -37.31 -26.14 0.77
C GLN A 145 -36.33 -25.69 -0.32
N CYS A 146 -36.77 -25.63 -1.59
CA CYS A 146 -35.98 -25.06 -2.69
C CYS A 146 -35.81 -23.52 -2.60
N CYS A 147 -36.52 -22.86 -1.68
CA CYS A 147 -36.62 -21.40 -1.59
C CYS A 147 -36.08 -20.82 -0.27
N GLU A 148 -35.13 -21.50 0.39
CA GLU A 148 -34.29 -20.82 1.38
C GLU A 148 -33.41 -19.80 0.63
N SER A 149 -33.65 -18.51 0.89
CA SER A 149 -32.91 -17.42 0.27
C SER A 149 -31.46 -17.44 0.76
N ASN A 150 -30.59 -18.05 -0.06
CA ASN A 150 -29.22 -18.40 0.31
C ASN A 150 -28.29 -17.16 0.26
N LEU A 151 -28.29 -16.39 1.34
CA LEU A 151 -27.51 -15.16 1.53
C LEU A 151 -26.06 -15.42 1.97
N GLU A 152 -25.75 -16.65 2.40
CA GLU A 152 -24.46 -17.03 2.96
C GLU A 152 -23.26 -16.75 2.02
N PRO A 153 -23.35 -16.94 0.68
CA PRO A 153 -22.27 -16.56 -0.24
C PRO A 153 -21.99 -15.06 -0.29
N LEU A 154 -23.01 -14.20 -0.10
CA LEU A 154 -22.84 -12.74 -0.09
C LEU A 154 -22.12 -12.28 1.18
N PHE A 155 -22.52 -12.82 2.33
CA PHE A 155 -21.84 -12.53 3.60
C PHE A 155 -20.40 -13.06 3.59
N ASN A 156 -20.15 -14.26 3.07
CA ASN A 156 -18.80 -14.79 2.93
C ASN A 156 -17.93 -13.94 2.00
N GLY A 157 -18.46 -13.51 0.85
CA GLY A 157 -17.73 -12.61 -0.06
C GLY A 157 -17.41 -11.23 0.56
N TYR A 158 -18.31 -10.70 1.39
CA TYR A 158 -18.06 -9.44 2.13
C TYR A 158 -17.02 -9.64 3.24
N ILE A 159 -17.10 -10.73 4.00
CA ILE A 159 -16.11 -11.11 5.03
C ILE A 159 -14.72 -11.32 4.41
N GLU A 160 -14.62 -11.99 3.27
CA GLU A 160 -13.35 -12.13 2.54
C GLU A 160 -12.80 -10.78 2.07
N THR A 161 -13.65 -9.87 1.61
CA THR A 161 -13.21 -8.54 1.16
C THR A 161 -12.68 -7.72 2.33
N LEU A 162 -13.38 -7.70 3.46
CA LEU A 162 -12.91 -7.07 4.71
C LEU A 162 -11.61 -7.69 5.23
N ARG A 163 -11.43 -9.02 5.10
CA ARG A 163 -10.17 -9.69 5.47
C ARG A 163 -9.01 -9.25 4.59
N ARG A 164 -9.21 -9.20 3.26
CA ARG A 164 -8.19 -8.71 2.32
C ARG A 164 -7.85 -7.23 2.56
N GLU A 165 -8.82 -6.40 2.92
CA GLU A 165 -8.57 -5.00 3.32
C GLU A 165 -7.77 -4.92 4.61
N ALA A 166 -8.08 -5.74 5.62
CA ALA A 166 -7.30 -5.82 6.86
C ALA A 166 -5.86 -6.28 6.62
N GLU A 167 -5.66 -7.34 5.81
CA GLU A 167 -4.34 -7.86 5.42
C GLU A 167 -3.49 -6.78 4.70
N LEU A 168 -4.10 -5.99 3.81
CA LEU A 168 -3.43 -4.88 3.14
C LEU A 168 -3.04 -3.75 4.11
N VAL A 169 -3.93 -3.38 5.03
CA VAL A 169 -3.64 -2.37 6.06
C VAL A 169 -2.57 -2.84 7.05
N GLU A 170 -2.54 -4.11 7.41
CA GLU A 170 -1.46 -4.71 8.22
C GLU A 170 -0.11 -4.69 7.47
N ALA A 171 -0.10 -5.02 6.17
CA ALA A 171 1.10 -4.96 5.35
C ALA A 171 1.65 -3.53 5.20
N ASP A 172 0.78 -2.54 4.96
CA ASP A 172 1.17 -1.13 4.90
C ASP A 172 1.61 -0.59 6.27
N SER A 173 0.97 -1.02 7.36
CA SER A 173 1.40 -0.69 8.73
C SER A 173 2.80 -1.22 9.02
N GLY A 174 3.08 -2.48 8.65
CA GLY A 174 4.41 -3.08 8.76
C GLY A 174 5.46 -2.36 7.92
N ARG A 175 5.11 -1.98 6.68
CA ARG A 175 5.97 -1.18 5.79
C ARG A 175 6.29 0.19 6.41
N LEU A 176 5.28 0.94 6.84
CA LEU A 176 5.44 2.25 7.47
C LEU A 176 6.26 2.17 8.78
N ALA A 177 6.09 1.10 9.57
CA ALA A 177 6.93 0.87 10.74
C ALA A 177 8.41 0.64 10.37
N SER A 178 8.69 -0.08 9.28
CA SER A 178 10.07 -0.25 8.79
C SER A 178 10.67 1.04 8.23
N GLU A 179 9.89 1.85 7.51
CA GLU A 179 10.30 3.17 7.02
C GLU A 179 10.60 4.14 8.18
N LEU A 180 9.76 4.15 9.23
CA LEU A 180 9.97 4.93 10.45
C LEU A 180 11.26 4.54 11.17
N ASN A 181 11.49 3.23 11.38
CA ASN A 181 12.70 2.72 12.04
C ASN A 181 13.97 3.11 11.26
N HIS A 182 13.94 3.01 9.92
CA HIS A 182 15.07 3.41 9.08
C HIS A 182 15.37 4.92 9.16
N VAL A 183 14.34 5.76 9.09
CA VAL A 183 14.51 7.22 9.24
C VAL A 183 15.04 7.57 10.63
N GLN A 184 14.60 6.86 11.67
CA GLN A 184 15.10 7.04 13.04
C GLN A 184 16.58 6.65 13.17
N GLU A 185 17.00 5.51 12.61
CA GLU A 185 18.42 5.09 12.59
C GLU A 185 19.31 6.13 11.89
N VAL A 186 18.86 6.66 10.74
CA VAL A 186 19.57 7.72 10.00
C VAL A 186 19.66 9.01 10.83
N LEU A 187 18.57 9.41 11.50
CA LEU A 187 18.54 10.59 12.38
C LEU A 187 19.50 10.43 13.57
N GLU A 188 19.51 9.27 14.22
CA GLU A 188 20.45 8.97 15.31
C GLU A 188 21.91 9.00 14.83
N GLY A 189 22.17 8.52 13.61
CA GLY A 189 23.48 8.63 12.95
C GLY A 189 23.92 10.08 12.70
N TYR A 190 23.02 10.95 12.24
CA TYR A 190 23.33 12.39 12.08
C TYR A 190 23.52 13.09 13.43
N LYS A 191 22.69 12.78 14.42
CA LYS A 191 22.82 13.32 15.78
C LYS A 191 24.20 12.99 16.38
N LYS A 192 24.66 11.74 16.26
CA LYS A 192 25.97 11.31 16.74
C LYS A 192 27.12 12.09 16.08
N LYS A 193 27.06 12.27 14.75
CA LYS A 193 28.07 13.07 14.02
C LYS A 193 28.09 14.54 14.49
N TYR A 194 26.92 15.12 14.76
CA TYR A 194 26.84 16.48 15.31
C TYR A 194 27.46 16.58 16.72
N GLU A 195 27.20 15.59 17.58
CA GLU A 195 27.83 15.52 18.91
C GLU A 195 29.35 15.35 18.83
N GLU A 196 29.85 14.56 17.86
CA GLU A 196 31.28 14.40 17.55
C GLU A 196 31.92 15.72 17.07
N GLU A 197 31.28 16.42 16.13
CA GLU A 197 31.74 17.74 15.63
C GLU A 197 31.75 18.82 16.73
N VAL A 198 30.74 18.85 17.61
CA VAL A 198 30.72 19.76 18.76
C VAL A 198 31.87 19.48 19.73
N ALA A 199 32.20 18.20 19.96
CA ALA A 199 33.34 17.81 20.79
C ALA A 199 34.68 18.21 20.14
N LEU A 200 34.86 17.95 18.85
CA LEU A 200 36.06 18.35 18.09
C LEU A 200 36.23 19.87 18.08
N ARG A 201 35.15 20.62 17.85
CA ARG A 201 35.14 22.09 17.93
C ARG A 201 35.58 22.57 19.31
N ALA A 202 35.08 21.98 20.39
CA ALA A 202 35.49 22.33 21.74
C ALA A 202 36.99 22.04 21.98
N THR A 203 37.55 20.96 21.43
CA THR A 203 39.01 20.74 21.51
C THR A 203 39.81 21.79 20.74
N ALA A 204 39.41 22.13 19.51
CA ALA A 204 40.09 23.14 18.71
C ALA A 204 40.00 24.57 19.31
N GLU A 205 38.86 24.92 19.91
CA GLU A 205 38.70 26.20 20.63
C GLU A 205 39.61 26.28 21.86
N ASN A 206 39.80 25.18 22.60
CA ASN A 206 40.76 25.10 23.71
C ASN A 206 42.22 25.23 23.25
N GLU A 207 42.59 24.55 22.15
CA GLU A 207 43.92 24.66 21.54
C GLU A 207 44.21 26.08 21.05
N PHE A 208 43.24 26.73 20.40
CA PHE A 208 43.36 28.13 19.97
C PHE A 208 43.59 29.08 21.17
N VAL A 209 42.90 28.87 22.29
CA VAL A 209 43.10 29.65 23.52
C VAL A 209 44.50 29.40 24.13
N ALA A 210 45.05 28.19 24.02
CA ALA A 210 46.42 27.90 24.44
C ALA A 210 47.45 28.61 23.55
N LEU A 211 47.35 28.43 22.22
CA LEU A 211 48.23 29.07 21.24
C LEU A 211 48.22 30.60 21.37
N LYS A 212 47.05 31.20 21.65
CA LYS A 212 46.96 32.64 21.89
C LYS A 212 47.80 33.08 23.09
N LYS A 213 47.75 32.35 24.21
CA LYS A 213 48.60 32.63 25.40
C LYS A 213 50.08 32.49 25.06
N ASP A 214 50.45 31.47 24.28
CA ASP A 214 51.85 31.27 23.88
C ASP A 214 52.35 32.41 22.98
N VAL A 215 51.52 32.91 22.07
CA VAL A 215 51.80 34.10 21.24
C VAL A 215 51.93 35.36 22.11
N ASP A 216 51.00 35.59 23.05
CA ASP A 216 51.07 36.72 23.97
C ASP A 216 52.36 36.67 24.82
N CYS A 217 52.73 35.48 25.34
CA CYS A 217 53.99 35.27 26.06
C CYS A 217 55.23 35.44 25.17
N ALA A 218 55.19 35.03 23.89
CA ALA A 218 56.28 35.25 22.95
C ALA A 218 56.45 36.74 22.62
N TYR A 219 55.35 37.49 22.49
CA TYR A 219 55.35 38.93 22.25
C TYR A 219 56.01 39.69 23.42
N VAL A 220 55.65 39.37 24.67
CA VAL A 220 56.28 40.00 25.86
C VAL A 220 57.79 39.73 25.89
N ARG A 221 58.22 38.47 25.70
CA ARG A 221 59.65 38.12 25.64
C ARG A 221 60.39 38.86 24.52
N LYS A 222 59.73 39.08 23.38
CA LYS A 222 60.28 39.87 22.28
C LYS A 222 60.49 41.32 22.70
N SER A 223 59.48 41.97 23.29
CA SER A 223 59.61 43.37 23.76
C SER A 223 60.68 43.53 24.84
N ASP A 224 60.82 42.55 25.75
CA ASP A 224 61.89 42.56 26.76
C ASP A 224 63.27 42.50 26.11
N LEU A 225 63.46 41.65 25.09
CA LEU A 225 64.71 41.56 24.35
C LEU A 225 64.99 42.82 23.52
N GLU A 226 63.98 43.43 22.91
CA GLU A 226 64.11 44.70 22.17
C GLU A 226 64.57 45.83 23.11
N ALA A 227 63.96 45.96 24.30
CA ALA A 227 64.38 46.94 25.31
C ALA A 227 65.82 46.69 25.82
N ASN A 228 66.24 45.43 25.99
CA ASN A 228 67.61 45.09 26.35
C ASN A 228 68.61 45.45 25.24
N VAL A 229 68.26 45.27 23.96
CA VAL A 229 69.08 45.70 22.81
C VAL A 229 69.20 47.23 22.78
N GLU A 230 68.11 47.96 23.00
CA GLU A 230 68.14 49.43 23.07
C GLU A 230 69.03 49.93 24.22
N ALA A 231 68.97 49.30 25.40
CA ALA A 231 69.83 49.64 26.53
C ALA A 231 71.33 49.40 26.22
N LEU A 232 71.67 48.27 25.60
CA LEU A 232 73.04 47.97 25.19
C LEU A 232 73.56 48.93 24.11
N VAL A 233 72.70 49.37 23.18
CA VAL A 233 73.05 50.40 22.19
C VAL A 233 73.36 51.73 22.87
N GLN A 234 72.56 52.15 23.85
CA GLN A 234 72.81 53.37 24.63
C GLN A 234 74.13 53.29 25.41
N GLU A 235 74.48 52.14 25.98
CA GLU A 235 75.76 51.92 26.67
C GLU A 235 76.96 51.97 25.70
N ILE A 236 76.85 51.36 24.51
CA ILE A 236 77.87 51.45 23.45
C ILE A 236 78.09 52.90 23.01
N ASP A 237 77.02 53.67 22.81
CA ASP A 237 77.13 55.07 22.39
C ASP A 237 77.67 55.97 23.52
N PHE A 238 77.39 55.67 24.78
CA PHE A 238 78.03 56.31 25.93
C PHE A 238 79.54 56.04 25.97
N LEU A 239 79.96 54.79 25.82
CA LEU A 239 81.38 54.40 25.79
C LEU A 239 82.11 55.02 24.59
N ARG A 240 81.46 55.13 23.43
CA ARG A 240 82.00 55.85 22.26
C ARG A 240 82.24 57.32 22.55
N ARG A 241 81.28 58.02 23.15
CA ARG A 241 81.43 59.44 23.53
C ARG A 241 82.56 59.65 24.53
N LEU A 242 82.65 58.81 25.56
CA LEU A 242 83.78 58.85 26.50
C LEU A 242 85.12 58.63 25.80
N TYR A 243 85.19 57.68 24.87
CA TYR A 243 86.41 57.43 24.09
C TYR A 243 86.77 58.64 23.21
N GLU A 244 85.80 59.21 22.49
CA GLU A 244 85.99 60.40 21.64
C GLU A 244 86.46 61.61 22.48
N GLU A 245 85.84 61.85 23.63
CA GLU A 245 86.18 62.95 24.55
C GLU A 245 87.59 62.77 25.15
N VAL A 246 87.93 61.57 25.63
CA VAL A 246 89.29 61.25 26.11
C VAL A 246 90.32 61.35 24.98
N THR A 247 89.97 60.94 23.76
CA THR A 247 90.88 61.03 22.60
C THR A 247 91.12 62.47 22.18
N LEU A 248 90.09 63.31 22.16
CA LEU A 248 90.20 64.75 21.86
C LEU A 248 90.97 65.51 22.95
N TYR A 249 90.64 65.28 24.22
CA TYR A 249 91.32 65.93 25.35
C TYR A 249 92.78 65.45 25.46
N GLY A 250 93.02 64.15 25.26
CA GLY A 250 94.35 63.55 25.21
C GLY A 250 95.21 64.08 24.07
N LEU A 251 94.69 64.17 22.85
CA LEU A 251 95.43 64.75 21.71
C LEU A 251 95.74 66.24 21.92
N HIS A 252 94.82 67.00 22.53
CA HIS A 252 95.09 68.40 22.88
C HIS A 252 96.24 68.53 23.90
N HIS A 253 96.32 67.61 24.87
CA HIS A 253 97.35 67.62 25.90
C HIS A 253 98.70 67.00 25.47
N HIS A 254 98.68 66.07 24.50
CA HIS A 254 99.87 65.36 24.01
C HIS A 254 100.58 66.04 22.83
N LEU A 255 99.99 67.05 22.18
CA LEU A 255 100.65 67.82 21.12
C LEU A 255 101.92 68.57 21.56
N ASN A 256 102.20 68.66 22.86
CA ASN A 256 103.36 69.38 23.42
C ASN A 256 104.44 68.50 24.08
N VAL A 257 104.30 67.17 24.23
CA VAL A 257 105.30 66.37 24.98
C VAL A 257 105.58 64.98 24.37
N THR A 258 106.75 64.89 23.73
CA THR A 258 107.60 63.68 23.46
C THR A 258 107.16 62.61 22.44
N PRO A 259 108.13 61.93 21.76
CA PRO A 259 107.85 61.04 20.64
C PRO A 259 107.39 59.64 21.08
N VAL A 260 106.14 59.30 20.74
CA VAL A 260 105.54 57.98 21.00
C VAL A 260 105.75 57.07 19.78
N VAL A 261 106.80 56.25 19.81
CA VAL A 261 107.07 55.21 18.80
C VAL A 261 107.33 53.82 19.41
N PRO A 262 107.97 53.67 20.60
CA PRO A 262 108.14 52.35 21.23
C PRO A 262 106.85 51.75 21.83
N LEU A 263 105.83 52.57 22.12
CA LEU A 263 104.62 52.12 22.84
C LEU A 263 103.48 51.60 21.94
N CYS A 264 103.53 51.84 20.62
CA CYS A 264 102.39 51.55 19.74
C CYS A 264 102.27 50.07 19.31
N LEU A 265 103.33 49.27 19.45
CA LEU A 265 103.32 47.88 18.98
C LEU A 265 102.32 46.98 19.76
N PRO A 266 102.29 46.96 21.11
CA PRO A 266 101.30 46.19 21.86
C PRO A 266 99.86 46.62 21.57
N GLN A 267 99.61 47.92 21.46
CA GLN A 267 98.29 48.46 21.11
C GLN A 267 97.86 48.04 19.70
N CYS A 268 98.78 48.03 18.72
CA CYS A 268 98.48 47.52 17.38
C CYS A 268 98.19 46.01 17.36
N GLU A 269 98.81 45.21 18.23
CA GLU A 269 98.49 43.78 18.35
C GLU A 269 97.14 43.54 19.04
N GLU A 270 96.84 44.30 20.10
CA GLU A 270 95.55 44.24 20.78
C GLU A 270 94.39 44.67 19.87
N ILE A 271 94.56 45.74 19.08
CA ILE A 271 93.60 46.18 18.06
C ILE A 271 93.41 45.11 16.97
N LYS A 272 94.47 44.41 16.54
CA LYS A 272 94.32 43.28 15.61
C LYS A 272 93.52 42.13 16.26
N ALA A 273 93.76 41.82 17.53
CA ALA A 273 93.05 40.77 18.25
C ALA A 273 91.56 41.12 18.51
N THR A 274 91.21 42.39 18.75
CA THR A 274 89.80 42.82 18.83
C THR A 274 89.12 42.80 17.46
N VAL A 275 89.80 43.25 16.39
CA VAL A 275 89.26 43.17 15.02
C VAL A 275 89.01 41.73 14.58
N VAL A 276 89.89 40.78 14.90
CA VAL A 276 89.66 39.34 14.61
C VAL A 276 88.46 38.81 15.40
N ARG A 277 88.37 39.08 16.72
CA ARG A 277 87.21 38.68 17.53
C ARG A 277 85.89 39.27 17.03
N HIS A 278 85.90 40.54 16.60
CA HIS A 278 84.73 41.20 16.01
C HIS A 278 84.35 40.60 14.64
N GLY A 279 85.34 40.29 13.80
CA GLY A 279 85.13 39.60 12.53
C GLY A 279 84.50 38.22 12.73
N GLU A 280 84.92 37.46 13.75
CA GLU A 280 84.29 36.20 14.11
C GLU A 280 82.85 36.37 14.61
N THR A 281 82.57 37.35 15.47
CA THR A 281 81.19 37.61 15.92
C THR A 281 80.28 38.01 14.76
N LEU A 282 80.76 38.83 13.82
CA LEU A 282 80.03 39.19 12.60
C LEU A 282 79.80 37.98 11.67
N ARG A 283 80.73 37.00 11.68
CA ARG A 283 80.55 35.75 10.94
C ARG A 283 79.45 34.88 11.57
N ARG A 284 79.43 34.74 12.91
CA ARG A 284 78.40 33.99 13.64
C ARG A 284 77.01 34.60 13.45
N THR A 285 76.84 35.90 13.65
CA THR A 285 75.53 36.56 13.46
C THR A 285 75.06 36.51 12.01
N LYS A 286 75.97 36.57 11.03
CA LYS A 286 75.62 36.33 9.61
C LYS A 286 75.14 34.90 9.36
N GLU A 287 75.71 33.90 10.04
CA GLU A 287 75.26 32.50 9.94
C GLU A 287 73.88 32.32 10.56
N GLU A 288 73.63 32.88 11.74
CA GLU A 288 72.32 32.91 12.41
C GLU A 288 71.24 33.60 11.56
N ILE A 289 71.54 34.77 10.98
CA ILE A 289 70.64 35.49 10.06
C ILE A 289 70.29 34.62 8.83
N ASN A 290 71.26 33.88 8.29
CA ASN A 290 71.01 32.98 7.16
C ASN A 290 70.15 31.76 7.56
N GLU A 291 70.27 31.27 8.79
CA GLU A 291 69.42 30.20 9.31
C GLU A 291 67.99 30.67 9.58
N LEU A 292 67.83 31.84 10.21
CA LEU A 292 66.52 32.49 10.40
C LEU A 292 65.84 32.76 9.06
N ASN A 293 66.55 33.25 8.04
CA ASN A 293 66.01 33.44 6.69
C ASN A 293 65.50 32.11 6.07
N ARG A 294 66.23 31.00 6.25
CA ARG A 294 65.77 29.66 5.81
C ARG A 294 64.58 29.14 6.63
N MET A 295 64.44 29.55 7.88
CA MET A 295 63.29 29.21 8.72
C MET A 295 62.05 30.00 8.29
N ILE A 296 62.19 31.32 8.07
CA ILE A 296 61.14 32.19 7.52
C ILE A 296 60.64 31.66 6.18
N GLN A 297 61.53 31.27 5.27
CA GLN A 297 61.14 30.68 3.98
C GLN A 297 60.33 29.37 4.13
N ARG A 298 60.72 28.48 5.05
CA ARG A 298 59.97 27.24 5.34
C ARG A 298 58.59 27.53 5.92
N LEU A 299 58.52 28.36 6.97
CA LEU A 299 57.26 28.75 7.59
C LEU A 299 56.32 29.47 6.61
N THR A 300 56.86 30.29 5.69
CA THR A 300 56.08 30.95 4.64
C THR A 300 55.47 29.93 3.68
N ALA A 301 56.24 28.91 3.25
CA ALA A 301 55.72 27.84 2.41
C ALA A 301 54.69 26.95 3.13
N GLU A 302 54.88 26.69 4.43
CA GLU A 302 53.90 25.97 5.27
C GLU A 302 52.59 26.76 5.41
N ILE A 303 52.66 28.07 5.60
CA ILE A 303 51.49 28.97 5.63
C ILE A 303 50.73 28.95 4.30
N GLU A 304 51.41 29.06 3.16
CA GLU A 304 50.74 29.01 1.85
C GLU A 304 50.15 27.63 1.53
N ASN A 305 50.81 26.54 1.95
CA ASN A 305 50.25 25.19 1.86
C ASN A 305 48.97 25.04 2.72
N ALA A 306 48.99 25.53 3.96
CA ALA A 306 47.83 25.51 4.86
C ALA A 306 46.67 26.36 4.32
N LYS A 307 46.93 27.55 3.77
CA LYS A 307 45.92 28.37 3.07
C LYS A 307 45.30 27.63 1.89
N CYS A 308 46.12 26.93 1.09
CA CYS A 308 45.64 26.13 -0.04
C CYS A 308 44.81 24.90 0.41
N GLN A 309 45.11 24.33 1.57
CA GLN A 309 44.29 23.28 2.17
C GLN A 309 42.95 23.83 2.67
N ASN A 310 42.96 24.95 3.40
CA ASN A 310 41.73 25.61 3.86
C ASN A 310 40.80 25.95 2.70
N SER A 311 41.28 26.56 1.61
CA SER A 311 40.43 26.90 0.47
C SER A 311 39.81 25.68 -0.25
N LYS A 312 40.48 24.51 -0.19
CA LYS A 312 39.92 23.24 -0.69
C LYS A 312 38.86 22.68 0.24
N LEU A 313 39.07 22.76 1.56
CA LEU A 313 38.11 22.32 2.56
C LEU A 313 36.86 23.22 2.56
N GLU A 314 37.04 24.53 2.49
CA GLU A 314 35.94 25.52 2.34
C GLU A 314 35.10 25.24 1.08
N ALA A 315 35.74 24.95 -0.06
CA ALA A 315 35.04 24.57 -1.27
C ALA A 315 34.27 23.24 -1.13
N ALA A 316 34.87 22.23 -0.51
CA ALA A 316 34.23 20.93 -0.27
C ALA A 316 33.05 21.02 0.73
N VAL A 317 33.15 21.87 1.76
CA VAL A 317 32.05 22.17 2.68
C VAL A 317 30.91 22.85 1.94
N ALA A 318 31.18 23.89 1.14
CA ALA A 318 30.15 24.59 0.37
C ALA A 318 29.45 23.67 -0.66
N GLU A 319 30.18 22.74 -1.29
CA GLU A 319 29.59 21.74 -2.17
C GLU A 319 28.68 20.75 -1.40
N ALA A 320 29.14 20.25 -0.24
CA ALA A 320 28.36 19.35 0.60
C ALA A 320 27.09 20.02 1.17
N GLU A 321 27.17 21.30 1.55
CA GLU A 321 26.03 22.11 1.98
C GLU A 321 24.99 22.25 0.87
N GLN A 322 25.40 22.59 -0.35
CA GLN A 322 24.49 22.70 -1.51
C GLN A 322 23.84 21.36 -1.86
N GLN A 323 24.60 20.26 -1.85
CA GLN A 323 24.05 18.91 -2.08
C GLN A 323 23.03 18.53 -0.99
N GLY A 324 23.33 18.85 0.28
CA GLY A 324 22.42 18.64 1.40
C GLY A 324 21.13 19.48 1.31
N GLU A 325 21.23 20.74 0.91
CA GLU A 325 20.07 21.62 0.71
C GLU A 325 19.15 21.12 -0.42
N VAL A 326 19.71 20.69 -1.56
CA VAL A 326 18.93 20.09 -2.65
C VAL A 326 18.22 18.83 -2.17
N ALA A 327 18.91 17.92 -1.48
CA ALA A 327 18.31 16.69 -0.96
C ALA A 327 17.19 16.94 0.06
N LEU A 328 17.35 17.95 0.93
CA LEU A 328 16.32 18.37 1.88
C LEU A 328 15.10 18.99 1.19
N ASN A 329 15.30 19.76 0.12
CA ASN A 329 14.20 20.36 -0.63
C ASN A 329 13.41 19.29 -1.41
N ASP A 330 14.08 18.32 -2.04
CA ASP A 330 13.44 17.15 -2.66
C ASP A 330 12.61 16.33 -1.65
N ALA A 331 13.14 16.12 -0.43
CA ALA A 331 12.42 15.42 0.64
C ALA A 331 11.17 16.20 1.11
N LYS A 332 11.27 17.53 1.27
CA LYS A 332 10.13 18.40 1.61
C LYS A 332 9.05 18.38 0.53
N CYS A 333 9.42 18.39 -0.75
CA CYS A 333 8.47 18.30 -1.86
C CYS A 333 7.69 16.97 -1.81
N LYS A 334 8.38 15.83 -1.65
CA LYS A 334 7.73 14.51 -1.52
C LYS A 334 6.81 14.43 -0.31
N LEU A 335 7.21 15.01 0.83
CA LEU A 335 6.38 15.08 2.03
C LEU A 335 5.08 15.86 1.75
N ALA A 336 5.18 17.04 1.13
CA ALA A 336 4.00 17.84 0.78
C ALA A 336 3.06 17.14 -0.22
N GLU A 337 3.61 16.38 -1.18
CA GLU A 337 2.82 15.55 -2.11
C GLU A 337 2.06 14.44 -1.38
N LEU A 338 2.72 13.74 -0.44
CA LEU A 338 2.10 12.68 0.37
C LEU A 338 1.04 13.24 1.33
N GLU A 339 1.28 14.39 1.95
CA GLU A 339 0.28 15.08 2.78
C GLU A 339 -0.95 15.49 1.95
N ALA A 340 -0.76 16.04 0.75
CA ALA A 340 -1.85 16.39 -0.15
C ALA A 340 -2.67 15.15 -0.58
N ALA A 341 -2.00 14.04 -0.91
CA ALA A 341 -2.65 12.77 -1.23
C ALA A 341 -3.45 12.21 -0.04
N LEU A 342 -2.89 12.27 1.18
CA LEU A 342 -3.58 11.85 2.41
C LEU A 342 -4.82 12.69 2.69
N GLN A 343 -4.74 14.02 2.54
CA GLN A 343 -5.90 14.90 2.73
C GLN A 343 -6.99 14.64 1.69
N LYS A 344 -6.61 14.38 0.43
CA LYS A 344 -7.55 13.98 -0.61
C LYS A 344 -8.24 12.65 -0.26
N ALA A 345 -7.50 11.62 0.13
CA ALA A 345 -8.07 10.34 0.53
C ALA A 345 -9.06 10.46 1.70
N LYS A 346 -8.77 11.34 2.68
CA LYS A 346 -9.71 11.67 3.78
C LYS A 346 -10.98 12.34 3.28
N GLN A 347 -10.90 13.23 2.29
CA GLN A 347 -12.06 13.87 1.67
C GLN A 347 -12.89 12.86 0.87
N ASP A 348 -12.24 12.01 0.06
CA ASP A 348 -12.89 10.97 -0.74
C ASP A 348 -13.62 9.96 0.18
N MET A 349 -13.02 9.54 1.30
CA MET A 349 -13.68 8.71 2.32
C MET A 349 -14.89 9.41 2.97
N ALA A 350 -14.77 10.71 3.28
CA ALA A 350 -15.89 11.48 3.84
C ALA A 350 -17.04 11.68 2.83
N CYS A 351 -16.76 11.66 1.53
CA CYS A 351 -17.77 11.62 0.47
C CYS A 351 -18.46 10.25 0.38
N LEU A 352 -17.68 9.16 0.35
CA LEU A 352 -18.22 7.78 0.32
C LEU A 352 -19.15 7.49 1.51
N ILE A 353 -18.83 7.97 2.71
CA ILE A 353 -19.70 7.83 3.90
C ILE A 353 -21.05 8.55 3.70
N LYS A 354 -21.08 9.71 3.04
CA LYS A 354 -22.32 10.42 2.74
C LYS A 354 -23.15 9.70 1.68
N GLU A 355 -22.53 9.27 0.58
CA GLU A 355 -23.18 8.50 -0.48
C GLU A 355 -23.79 7.20 0.07
N TYR A 356 -23.05 6.50 0.95
CA TYR A 356 -23.55 5.31 1.64
C TYR A 356 -24.76 5.63 2.53
N GLN A 357 -24.72 6.73 3.29
CA GLN A 357 -25.84 7.16 4.14
C GLN A 357 -27.08 7.53 3.31
N GLU A 358 -26.90 8.18 2.15
CA GLU A 358 -27.99 8.49 1.22
C GLU A 358 -28.65 7.22 0.67
N VAL A 359 -27.85 6.25 0.21
CA VAL A 359 -28.35 4.94 -0.26
C VAL A 359 -29.07 4.18 0.86
N LEU A 360 -28.53 4.19 2.08
CA LEU A 360 -29.17 3.58 3.25
C LEU A 360 -30.53 4.25 3.56
N ASN A 361 -30.60 5.58 3.51
CA ASN A 361 -31.84 6.32 3.70
C ASN A 361 -32.89 5.97 2.63
N SER A 362 -32.49 5.88 1.35
CA SER A 362 -33.39 5.43 0.27
C SER A 362 -33.87 4.00 0.48
N LYS A 363 -33.00 3.09 0.92
CA LYS A 363 -33.36 1.70 1.24
C LYS A 363 -34.41 1.62 2.34
N LEU A 364 -34.26 2.41 3.41
CA LEU A 364 -35.23 2.48 4.50
C LEU A 364 -36.59 3.05 4.03
N GLY A 365 -36.59 4.03 3.12
CA GLY A 365 -37.80 4.52 2.48
C GLY A 365 -38.53 3.42 1.68
N LEU A 366 -37.79 2.68 0.85
CA LEU A 366 -38.33 1.57 0.06
C LEU A 366 -38.87 0.41 0.93
N ASP A 367 -38.22 0.10 2.06
CA ASP A 367 -38.74 -0.89 3.02
C ASP A 367 -40.12 -0.46 3.57
N ILE A 368 -40.29 0.82 3.88
CA ILE A 368 -41.55 1.40 4.36
C ILE A 368 -42.62 1.31 3.27
N GLU A 369 -42.31 1.67 2.03
CA GLU A 369 -43.22 1.53 0.88
C GLU A 369 -43.63 0.07 0.66
N ILE A 370 -42.68 -0.86 0.67
CA ILE A 370 -42.97 -2.30 0.53
C ILE A 370 -43.89 -2.78 1.67
N ALA A 371 -43.66 -2.32 2.91
CA ALA A 371 -44.49 -2.66 4.05
C ALA A 371 -45.92 -2.09 3.94
N THR A 372 -46.09 -0.86 3.42
CA THR A 372 -47.43 -0.28 3.20
C THR A 372 -48.16 -0.96 2.04
N TYR A 373 -47.48 -1.27 0.94
CA TYR A 373 -48.08 -2.02 -0.17
C TYR A 373 -48.52 -3.43 0.24
N ARG A 374 -47.74 -4.14 1.06
CA ARG A 374 -48.14 -5.46 1.61
C ARG A 374 -49.43 -5.36 2.43
N ARG A 375 -49.54 -4.40 3.35
CA ARG A 375 -50.77 -4.19 4.16
C ARG A 375 -51.99 -3.87 3.30
N LEU A 376 -51.83 -3.09 2.23
CA LEU A 376 -52.92 -2.76 1.31
C LEU A 376 -53.41 -4.01 0.56
N LEU A 377 -52.49 -4.86 0.11
CA LEU A 377 -52.81 -6.14 -0.54
C LEU A 377 -53.50 -7.11 0.43
N GLU A 378 -52.98 -7.28 1.64
CA GLU A 378 -53.61 -8.08 2.71
C GLU A 378 -55.06 -7.63 2.98
N GLY A 379 -55.32 -6.31 2.97
CA GLY A 379 -56.66 -5.74 3.14
C GLY A 379 -57.59 -5.82 1.91
N GLU A 380 -57.08 -6.02 0.70
CA GLU A 380 -57.87 -6.39 -0.48
C GLU A 380 -58.20 -7.89 -0.45
N GLU A 381 -57.24 -8.75 -0.11
CA GLU A 381 -57.43 -10.20 0.02
C GLU A 381 -58.51 -10.55 1.07
N GLN A 382 -58.52 -9.85 2.21
CA GLN A 382 -59.57 -10.01 3.23
C GLN A 382 -60.96 -9.64 2.69
N ARG A 383 -61.10 -8.52 1.96
CA ARG A 383 -62.37 -8.12 1.34
C ARG A 383 -62.85 -9.10 0.26
N LEU A 384 -61.94 -9.68 -0.51
CA LEU A 384 -62.26 -10.72 -1.49
C LEU A 384 -62.74 -12.02 -0.81
N CYS A 385 -62.14 -12.40 0.32
CA CYS A 385 -62.59 -13.55 1.11
C CYS A 385 -63.97 -13.33 1.76
N GLU A 386 -64.25 -12.13 2.28
CA GLU A 386 -65.56 -11.81 2.90
C GLU A 386 -66.66 -11.56 1.86
N GLY A 387 -66.31 -11.08 0.66
CA GLY A 387 -67.23 -10.84 -0.44
C GLY A 387 -67.85 -12.11 -1.05
N VAL A 388 -67.23 -13.28 -0.83
CA VAL A 388 -67.79 -14.60 -1.23
C VAL A 388 -68.69 -15.15 -0.10
N GLY A 389 -69.62 -14.32 0.36
CA GLY A 389 -70.71 -14.74 1.22
C GLY A 389 -71.60 -15.75 0.50
N SER A 390 -71.74 -16.95 1.07
CA SER A 390 -72.57 -18.02 0.51
C SER A 390 -74.03 -17.57 0.34
N VAL A 391 -74.47 -17.40 -0.92
CA VAL A 391 -75.90 -17.20 -1.24
C VAL A 391 -76.64 -18.51 -0.96
N ASN A 392 -77.21 -18.61 0.23
CA ASN A 392 -78.04 -19.74 0.64
C ASN A 392 -79.35 -19.74 -0.16
N VAL A 393 -79.37 -20.51 -1.25
CA VAL A 393 -80.60 -20.83 -1.97
C VAL A 393 -81.37 -21.88 -1.17
N CYS A 394 -82.34 -21.42 -0.37
CA CYS A 394 -83.30 -22.31 0.27
C CYS A 394 -84.16 -23.03 -0.79
N LYS A 395 -84.40 -24.33 -0.56
CA LYS A 395 -85.36 -25.16 -1.29
C LYS A 395 -86.64 -25.32 -0.47
#